data_AF-W2XTS3-F1
#
_entry.id   AF-W2XTS3-F1
#
_cell.length_a   1.000
_cell.length_b   1.000
_cell.length_c   1.000
_cell.angle_alpha   90.00
_cell.angle_beta   90.00
_cell.angle_gamma   90.00
#
_symmetry.space_group_name_H-M   'P 1'
#
loop_
_entity.id
_entity.type
_entity.pdbx_description
1 polymer ?
#
loop_
_entity_poly.entity_id
_entity_poly.type
_entity_poly.pdbx_seq_one_letter_code
_entity_poly.pdbx_strand_id
1 'polypeptide(L)'
;MMFRAVTAFLLAALPTASTTGASNLDVSLATAQSFQCGETCYNNLQTTNAADLAVVGSDFDWDFYAVADNFSTSKPGDLLKLKPVNPDILTTISGVSVYRIQYVSEDLNGTYVPVSGYIALPFSLPESGEFPLVAFAHGTIGEFRGCAISNGPNLFDYSSWSLLSLEKKKKIGIMATH
;
A
#
# COMPACT_ATOMS: atom_id res chain seq x y z
N MET A 1 46.19 7.30 49.14
CA MET A 1 44.79 7.04 48.70
C MET A 1 44.46 8.01 47.58
N MET A 2 44.48 7.58 46.33
CA MET A 2 43.84 8.29 45.20
C MET A 2 43.40 7.21 44.20
N PHE A 3 42.11 6.85 44.26
CA PHE A 3 41.50 5.96 43.27
C PHE A 3 41.12 6.79 42.04
N ARG A 4 41.71 6.46 40.89
CA ARG A 4 41.25 6.94 39.57
C ARG A 4 40.11 6.04 39.11
N ALA A 5 38.89 6.57 39.04
CA ALA A 5 37.78 5.91 38.39
C ALA A 5 37.91 6.08 36.87
N VAL A 6 37.99 4.96 36.14
CA VAL A 6 37.93 4.92 34.67
C VAL A 6 36.50 4.55 34.31
N THR A 7 35.74 5.50 33.78
CA THR A 7 34.36 5.27 33.32
C THR A 7 34.42 4.78 31.87
N ALA A 8 34.11 3.50 31.64
CA ALA A 8 33.97 2.94 30.30
C ALA A 8 32.55 3.23 29.77
N PHE A 9 32.44 4.04 28.72
CA PHE A 9 31.19 4.19 27.96
C PHE A 9 31.05 3.01 27.00
N LEU A 10 30.15 2.07 27.31
CA LEU A 10 29.65 1.13 26.30
C LEU A 10 28.65 1.88 25.40
N LEU A 11 29.05 2.19 24.16
CA LEU A 11 28.08 2.49 23.11
C LEU A 11 27.43 1.16 22.70
N ALA A 12 26.21 0.93 23.16
CA ALA A 12 25.35 -0.08 22.57
C ALA A 12 24.95 0.41 21.16
N ALA A 13 25.53 -0.19 20.12
CA ALA A 13 25.04 -0.03 18.76
C ALA A 13 23.67 -0.71 18.68
N LEU A 14 22.60 0.08 18.74
CA LEU A 14 21.27 -0.38 18.39
C LEU A 14 21.27 -0.73 16.89
N PRO A 15 20.77 -1.91 16.47
CA PRO A 15 20.58 -2.19 15.07
C PRO A 15 19.59 -1.16 14.52
N THR A 16 20.04 -0.35 13.58
CA THR A 16 19.16 0.52 12.80
C THR A 16 18.15 -0.38 12.10
N ALA A 17 16.86 -0.20 12.43
CA ALA A 17 15.77 -0.92 11.79
C ALA A 17 15.95 -0.85 10.27
N SER A 18 16.24 -1.99 9.65
CA SER A 18 16.08 -2.16 8.22
C SER A 18 14.65 -1.74 7.91
N THR A 19 14.46 -0.84 6.95
CA THR A 19 13.15 -0.55 6.39
C THR A 19 12.53 -1.87 5.95
N THR A 20 11.56 -2.39 6.72
CA THR A 20 10.93 -3.68 6.44
C THR A 20 10.03 -3.49 5.23
N GLY A 21 10.54 -3.72 4.02
CA GLY A 21 9.69 -3.83 2.84
C GLY A 21 8.64 -4.92 3.08
N ALA A 22 7.39 -4.69 2.69
CA ALA A 22 6.33 -5.71 2.75
C ALA A 22 6.23 -6.54 1.46
N SER A 23 6.95 -6.11 0.42
CA SER A 23 7.11 -6.70 -0.90
C SER A 23 8.50 -6.34 -1.43
N ASN A 24 8.89 -6.88 -2.57
CA ASN A 24 10.17 -6.54 -3.22
C ASN A 24 11.40 -6.77 -2.32
N LEU A 25 11.37 -7.86 -1.54
CA LEU A 25 12.44 -8.18 -0.59
C LEU A 25 13.75 -8.41 -1.34
N ASP A 26 14.84 -7.90 -0.76
CA ASP A 26 16.20 -8.16 -1.24
C ASP A 26 16.61 -9.59 -0.88
N VAL A 27 16.25 -10.52 -1.76
CA VAL A 27 16.56 -11.95 -1.61
C VAL A 27 17.93 -12.20 -2.22
N SER A 28 18.89 -12.62 -1.40
CA SER A 28 20.22 -13.03 -1.88
C SER A 28 20.18 -14.35 -2.63
N LEU A 29 21.14 -14.58 -3.54
CA LEU A 29 21.26 -15.85 -4.27
C LEU A 29 21.35 -17.06 -3.32
N ALA A 30 22.10 -16.95 -2.23
CA ALA A 30 22.22 -18.02 -1.24
C ALA A 30 20.86 -18.34 -0.58
N THR A 31 20.08 -17.30 -0.25
CA THR A 31 18.72 -17.47 0.29
C THR A 31 17.82 -18.15 -0.75
N ALA A 32 17.79 -17.64 -1.97
CA ALA A 32 17.01 -18.21 -3.07
C ALA A 32 17.35 -19.70 -3.29
N GLN A 33 18.64 -20.04 -3.35
CA GLN A 33 19.10 -21.42 -3.50
C GLN A 33 18.68 -22.33 -2.35
N SER A 34 18.64 -21.83 -1.11
CA SER A 34 18.14 -22.60 0.05
C SER A 34 16.66 -23.00 -0.08
N PHE A 35 15.89 -22.25 -0.88
CA PHE A 35 14.49 -22.53 -1.23
C PHE A 35 14.34 -23.15 -2.63
N GLN A 36 15.38 -23.81 -3.14
CA GLN A 36 15.37 -24.51 -4.44
C GLN A 36 15.18 -23.56 -5.66
N CYS A 37 15.37 -22.25 -5.47
CA CYS A 37 15.42 -21.30 -6.57
C CYS A 37 16.84 -21.26 -7.15
N GLY A 38 17.07 -22.07 -8.20
CA GLY A 38 18.32 -22.08 -8.95
C GLY A 38 18.56 -20.80 -9.76
N GLU A 39 19.65 -20.74 -10.53
CA GLU A 39 20.09 -19.53 -11.24
C GLU A 39 19.02 -18.91 -12.16
N THR A 40 18.31 -19.72 -12.95
CA THR A 40 17.21 -19.24 -13.81
C THR A 40 16.07 -18.63 -12.99
N CYS A 41 15.67 -19.28 -11.90
CA CYS A 41 14.64 -18.77 -11.00
C CYS A 41 15.10 -17.45 -10.36
N TYR A 42 16.35 -17.37 -9.91
CA TYR A 42 16.90 -16.17 -9.30
C TYR A 42 16.94 -14.99 -10.29
N ASN A 43 17.38 -15.22 -11.52
CA ASN A 43 17.39 -14.17 -12.55
C ASN A 43 15.97 -13.67 -12.87
N ASN A 44 14.99 -14.56 -12.89
CA ASN A 44 13.59 -14.19 -13.04
C ASN A 44 13.11 -13.35 -11.85
N LEU A 45 13.42 -13.77 -10.61
CA LEU A 45 13.07 -13.04 -9.38
C LEU A 45 13.63 -11.61 -9.39
N GLN A 46 14.91 -11.45 -9.75
CA GLN A 46 15.53 -10.12 -9.84
C GLN A 46 14.85 -9.24 -10.90
N THR A 47 14.48 -9.83 -12.04
CA THR A 47 13.76 -9.13 -13.12
C THR A 47 12.36 -8.71 -12.67
N THR A 48 11.61 -9.60 -12.02
CA THR A 48 10.23 -9.33 -11.59
C THR A 48 10.19 -8.38 -10.40
N ASN A 49 11.13 -8.47 -9.47
CA ASN A 49 11.23 -7.53 -8.33
C ASN A 49 11.36 -6.08 -8.79
N ALA A 50 12.11 -5.82 -9.87
CA ALA A 50 12.23 -4.47 -10.41
C ALA A 50 10.89 -3.95 -10.96
N ALA A 51 10.11 -4.82 -11.61
CA ALA A 51 8.78 -4.47 -12.10
C ALA A 51 7.77 -4.28 -10.96
N ASP A 52 7.76 -5.19 -9.99
CA ASP A 52 6.90 -5.11 -8.81
C ASP A 52 7.19 -3.86 -7.99
N LEU A 53 8.47 -3.49 -7.81
CA LEU A 53 8.87 -2.25 -7.12
C LEU A 53 8.30 -1.01 -7.81
N ALA A 54 8.29 -0.96 -9.14
CA ALA A 54 7.71 0.14 -9.89
C ALA A 54 6.19 0.23 -9.73
N VAL A 55 5.52 -0.86 -9.35
CA VAL A 55 4.06 -0.95 -9.24
C VAL A 55 3.59 -0.72 -7.81
N VAL A 56 4.11 -1.48 -6.84
CA VAL A 56 3.63 -1.47 -5.45
C VAL A 56 4.50 -0.65 -4.51
N GLY A 57 5.67 -0.19 -4.97
CA GLY A 57 6.61 0.63 -4.21
C GLY A 57 7.42 -0.14 -3.17
N SER A 58 8.39 0.54 -2.55
CA SER A 58 9.19 0.04 -1.41
C SER A 58 8.66 0.53 -0.05
N ASP A 59 7.96 1.67 -0.05
CA ASP A 59 7.63 2.40 1.16
C ASP A 59 6.28 1.92 1.68
N PHE A 60 6.33 0.87 2.50
CA PHE A 60 5.14 0.24 3.05
C PHE A 60 4.78 0.79 4.43
N ASP A 61 3.52 1.21 4.58
CA ASP A 61 2.98 1.80 5.80
C ASP A 61 2.38 0.73 6.73
N TRP A 62 3.24 0.05 7.48
CA TRP A 62 2.82 -1.05 8.38
C TRP A 62 1.72 -0.65 9.36
N ASP A 63 1.75 0.57 9.87
CA ASP A 63 0.76 1.06 10.84
C ASP A 63 -0.62 1.25 10.18
N PHE A 64 -0.66 1.75 8.94
CA PHE A 64 -1.90 1.86 8.20
C PHE A 64 -2.50 0.48 7.88
N TYR A 65 -1.70 -0.45 7.37
CA TYR A 65 -2.18 -1.79 6.98
C TYR A 65 -2.37 -2.78 8.13
N ALA A 66 -1.99 -2.43 9.36
CA ALA A 66 -2.44 -3.15 10.54
C ALA A 66 -3.97 -3.10 10.65
N VAL A 67 -4.59 -4.13 11.23
CA VAL A 67 -6.04 -4.13 11.49
C VAL A 67 -6.36 -3.03 12.51
N ALA A 68 -7.39 -2.23 12.25
CA ALA A 68 -7.82 -1.19 13.19
C ALA A 68 -8.43 -1.78 14.46
N ASP A 69 -8.21 -1.13 15.61
CA ASP A 69 -8.69 -1.59 16.92
C ASP A 69 -10.23 -1.69 16.99
N ASN A 70 -10.95 -0.81 16.29
CA ASN A 70 -12.40 -0.78 16.25
C ASN A 70 -13.04 -1.84 15.34
N PHE A 71 -12.24 -2.62 14.59
CA PHE A 71 -12.73 -3.65 13.67
C PHE A 71 -13.70 -4.63 14.33
N SER A 72 -13.39 -5.07 15.56
CA SER A 72 -14.19 -6.04 16.31
C SER A 72 -15.62 -5.59 16.63
N THR A 73 -15.89 -4.29 16.59
CA THR A 73 -17.20 -3.68 16.90
C THR A 73 -17.89 -3.08 15.67
N SER A 74 -17.22 -3.12 14.51
CA SER A 74 -17.70 -2.54 13.27
C SER A 74 -18.47 -3.56 12.42
N LYS A 75 -19.31 -3.06 11.52
CA LYS A 75 -20.11 -3.86 10.58
C LYS A 75 -19.66 -3.62 9.13
N PRO A 76 -20.00 -4.51 8.18
CA PRO A 76 -19.70 -4.33 6.77
C PRO A 76 -20.09 -2.95 6.25
N GLY A 77 -19.18 -2.31 5.51
CA GLY A 77 -19.29 -0.95 5.01
C GLY A 77 -18.77 0.13 5.95
N ASP A 78 -18.52 -0.16 7.23
CA ASP A 78 -17.95 0.82 8.16
C ASP A 78 -16.50 1.16 7.78
N LEU A 79 -16.19 2.45 7.78
CA LEU A 79 -14.84 2.97 7.59
C LEU A 79 -14.03 2.85 8.89
N LEU A 80 -12.88 2.18 8.80
CA LEU A 80 -11.97 1.96 9.93
C LEU A 80 -10.83 2.98 9.93
N LYS A 81 -10.22 3.24 8.76
CA LYS A 81 -9.12 4.20 8.60
C LYS A 81 -9.32 5.03 7.35
N LEU A 82 -8.90 6.29 7.40
CA LEU A 82 -8.82 7.21 6.27
C LEU A 82 -7.50 7.98 6.38
N LYS A 83 -6.66 7.90 5.35
CA LYS A 83 -5.35 8.58 5.34
C LYS A 83 -5.14 9.31 4.00
N PRO A 84 -4.90 10.62 3.98
CA PRO A 84 -4.55 11.32 2.75
C PRO A 84 -3.22 10.80 2.22
N VAL A 85 -3.12 10.65 0.89
CA VAL A 85 -1.89 10.27 0.20
C VAL A 85 -1.15 11.54 -0.21
N ASN A 86 0.18 11.56 0.01
CA ASN A 86 1.01 12.66 -0.48
C ASN A 86 0.96 12.68 -2.02
N PRO A 87 0.52 13.78 -2.67
CA PRO A 87 0.48 13.84 -4.12
C PRO A 87 1.86 13.69 -4.78
N ASP A 88 2.95 14.03 -4.08
CA ASP A 88 4.31 13.97 -4.63
C ASP A 88 4.79 12.52 -4.90
N ILE A 89 4.15 11.52 -4.29
CA ILE A 89 4.47 10.11 -4.52
C ILE A 89 3.60 9.49 -5.61
N LEU A 90 2.61 10.22 -6.16
CA LEU A 90 1.71 9.69 -7.18
C LEU A 90 2.27 9.94 -8.58
N THR A 91 2.34 8.89 -9.42
CA THR A 91 3.00 8.97 -10.74
C THR A 91 2.03 9.09 -11.91
N THR A 92 0.77 8.70 -11.74
CA THR A 92 -0.16 8.46 -12.87
C THR A 92 -1.37 9.38 -12.85
N ILE A 93 -1.48 10.27 -11.85
CA ILE A 93 -2.70 11.03 -11.66
C ILE A 93 -2.43 12.47 -11.22
N SER A 94 -3.25 13.38 -11.73
CA SER A 94 -3.23 14.80 -11.36
C SER A 94 -4.66 15.33 -11.28
N GLY A 95 -4.88 16.39 -10.51
CA GLY A 95 -6.21 17.00 -10.36
C GLY A 95 -7.18 16.20 -9.48
N VAL A 96 -6.68 15.21 -8.74
CA VAL A 96 -7.44 14.47 -7.71
C VAL A 96 -6.75 14.54 -6.36
N SER A 97 -7.52 14.45 -5.28
CA SER A 97 -7.04 14.13 -3.94
C SER A 97 -7.27 12.64 -3.69
N VAL A 98 -6.23 11.92 -3.30
CA VAL A 98 -6.30 10.48 -3.03
C VAL A 98 -6.26 10.23 -1.52
N TYR A 99 -7.12 9.34 -1.05
CA TYR A 99 -7.16 8.86 0.31
C TYR A 99 -7.04 7.34 0.32
N ARG A 100 -6.13 6.80 1.13
CA ARG A 100 -6.15 5.38 1.49
C ARG A 100 -7.24 5.14 2.51
N ILE A 101 -7.94 4.02 2.37
CA ILE A 101 -8.98 3.60 3.29
C ILE A 101 -8.72 2.19 3.82
N GLN A 102 -9.21 1.93 5.01
CA GLN A 102 -9.46 0.58 5.51
C GLN A 102 -10.93 0.53 5.94
N TYR A 103 -11.66 -0.51 5.56
CA TYR A 103 -13.08 -0.66 5.87
C TYR A 103 -13.42 -2.13 6.14
N VAL A 104 -14.59 -2.38 6.71
CA VAL A 104 -15.08 -3.75 6.93
C VAL A 104 -15.78 -4.28 5.67
N SER A 105 -15.38 -5.45 5.20
CA SER A 105 -16.08 -6.20 4.16
C SER A 105 -16.50 -7.58 4.68
N GLU A 106 -17.15 -8.36 3.83
CA GLU A 106 -17.49 -9.77 4.07
C GLU A 106 -16.72 -10.67 3.11
N ASP A 107 -16.17 -11.77 3.62
CA ASP A 107 -15.65 -12.88 2.82
C ASP A 107 -16.80 -13.77 2.32
N LEU A 108 -16.51 -14.71 1.41
CA LEU A 108 -17.48 -15.62 0.77
C LEU A 108 -18.36 -16.41 1.76
N ASN A 109 -17.87 -16.64 2.98
CA ASN A 109 -18.59 -17.34 4.04
C ASN A 109 -19.34 -16.42 5.02
N GLY A 110 -19.37 -15.10 4.76
CA GLY A 110 -19.98 -14.08 5.62
C GLY A 110 -19.12 -13.63 6.81
N THR A 111 -17.86 -14.08 6.90
CA THR A 111 -16.93 -13.61 7.93
C THR A 111 -16.51 -12.17 7.63
N TYR A 112 -16.50 -11.32 8.65
CA TYR A 112 -16.03 -9.94 8.49
C TYR A 112 -14.53 -9.92 8.31
N VAL A 113 -14.07 -9.11 7.36
CA VAL A 113 -12.65 -8.95 7.04
C VAL A 113 -12.29 -7.48 6.86
N PRO A 114 -11.14 -7.01 7.37
CA PRO A 114 -10.67 -5.66 7.09
C PRO A 114 -10.03 -5.61 5.70
N VAL A 115 -10.56 -4.73 4.86
CA VAL A 115 -10.15 -4.55 3.46
C VAL A 115 -9.51 -3.19 3.31
N SER A 116 -8.45 -3.10 2.50
CA SER A 116 -7.77 -1.84 2.22
C SER A 116 -8.06 -1.36 0.81
N GLY A 117 -8.03 -0.05 0.60
CA GLY A 117 -8.36 0.53 -0.70
C GLY A 117 -7.93 1.97 -0.81
N TYR A 118 -8.36 2.62 -1.89
CA TYR A 118 -8.24 4.07 -2.01
C TYR A 118 -9.50 4.69 -2.60
N ILE A 119 -9.68 5.97 -2.29
CA ILE A 119 -10.67 6.86 -2.90
C ILE A 119 -9.91 7.97 -3.61
N ALA A 120 -10.15 8.17 -4.91
CA ALA A 120 -9.68 9.34 -5.64
C ALA A 120 -10.85 10.29 -5.88
N LEU A 121 -10.75 11.52 -5.36
CA LEU A 121 -11.75 12.56 -5.49
C LEU A 121 -11.24 13.67 -6.40
N PRO A 122 -11.98 14.09 -7.44
CA PRO A 122 -11.56 15.18 -8.29
C PRO A 122 -11.58 16.51 -7.54
N PHE A 123 -10.64 17.39 -7.87
CA PHE A 123 -10.46 18.67 -7.18
C PHE A 123 -11.70 19.59 -7.26
N SER A 124 -12.51 19.45 -8.31
CA SER A 124 -13.73 20.25 -8.47
C SER A 124 -14.94 19.55 -7.88
N LEU A 125 -15.65 20.23 -6.98
CA LEU A 125 -16.95 19.79 -6.48
C LEU A 125 -18.02 19.86 -7.59
N PRO A 126 -18.89 18.85 -7.75
CA PRO A 126 -20.04 18.90 -8.65
C PRO A 126 -21.06 19.93 -8.18
N GLU A 127 -21.80 20.52 -9.12
CA GLU A 127 -22.83 21.53 -8.81
C GLU A 127 -23.95 20.96 -7.94
N SER A 128 -24.25 19.66 -8.11
CA SER A 128 -25.18 18.92 -7.27
C SER A 128 -24.68 18.69 -5.84
N GLY A 129 -23.38 18.85 -5.58
CA GLY A 129 -22.72 18.42 -4.34
C GLY A 129 -22.49 16.91 -4.24
N GLU A 130 -22.93 16.12 -5.23
CA GLU A 130 -22.82 14.66 -5.26
C GLU A 130 -21.88 14.21 -6.37
N PHE A 131 -20.90 13.37 -6.03
CA PHE A 131 -20.02 12.74 -7.01
C PHE A 131 -20.65 11.44 -7.52
N PRO A 132 -20.83 11.25 -8.84
CA PRO A 132 -20.96 9.92 -9.41
C PRO A 132 -19.81 9.02 -8.92
N LEU A 133 -20.14 7.85 -8.36
CA LEU A 133 -19.13 6.90 -7.86
C LEU A 133 -18.88 5.83 -8.92
N VAL A 134 -17.60 5.55 -9.19
CA VAL A 134 -17.16 4.38 -9.96
C VAL A 134 -16.36 3.47 -9.03
N ALA A 135 -16.82 2.24 -8.91
CA ALA A 135 -16.03 1.17 -8.31
C ALA A 135 -15.12 0.57 -9.40
N PHE A 136 -13.81 0.54 -9.14
CA PHE A 136 -12.83 -0.04 -10.03
C PHE A 136 -12.23 -1.29 -9.40
N ALA A 137 -12.40 -2.43 -10.08
CA ALA A 137 -11.78 -3.68 -9.70
C ALA A 137 -10.51 -3.88 -10.52
N HIS A 138 -9.38 -3.97 -9.84
CA HIS A 138 -8.12 -4.33 -10.47
C HIS A 138 -8.03 -5.83 -10.76
N GLY A 139 -7.02 -6.25 -11.53
CA GLY A 139 -6.73 -7.68 -11.78
C GLY A 139 -6.21 -8.42 -10.54
N THR A 140 -5.70 -9.64 -10.71
CA THR A 140 -5.20 -10.47 -9.60
C THR A 140 -3.89 -9.92 -9.01
N ILE A 141 -4.00 -9.03 -8.03
CA ILE A 141 -2.90 -8.48 -7.22
C ILE A 141 -3.41 -8.25 -5.80
N GLY A 142 -2.54 -8.26 -4.79
CA GLY A 142 -2.89 -7.90 -3.41
C GLY A 142 -2.96 -9.07 -2.44
N GLU A 143 -2.65 -10.29 -2.89
CA GLU A 143 -2.61 -11.52 -2.08
C GLU A 143 -1.82 -11.35 -0.78
N PHE A 144 -0.76 -10.55 -0.81
CA PHE A 144 0.02 -10.15 0.36
C PHE A 144 -0.10 -8.65 0.61
N ARG A 145 0.02 -8.25 1.88
CA ARG A 145 -0.10 -6.84 2.31
C ARG A 145 0.77 -5.89 1.49
N GLY A 146 2.02 -6.25 1.21
CA GLY A 146 2.94 -5.43 0.42
C GLY A 146 2.58 -5.29 -1.07
N CYS A 147 1.63 -6.09 -1.55
CA CYS A 147 1.09 -6.03 -2.90
C CYS A 147 -0.20 -5.19 -2.96
N ALA A 148 -0.67 -4.61 -1.85
CA ALA A 148 -1.88 -3.81 -1.83
C ALA A 148 -1.77 -2.66 -2.85
N ILE A 149 -2.72 -2.59 -3.78
CA ILE A 149 -2.76 -1.56 -4.82
C ILE A 149 -2.85 -0.13 -4.27
N SER A 150 -3.43 0.03 -3.08
CA SER A 150 -3.51 1.29 -2.35
C SER A 150 -2.14 1.77 -1.84
N ASN A 151 -1.12 0.90 -1.81
CA ASN A 151 0.24 1.27 -1.42
C ASN A 151 0.99 1.94 -2.57
N GLY A 152 0.82 1.40 -3.78
CA GLY A 152 1.63 1.72 -4.95
C GLY A 152 1.49 3.17 -5.43
N PRO A 153 2.57 3.78 -5.92
CA PRO A 153 2.58 5.17 -6.40
C PRO A 153 1.71 5.37 -7.65
N ASN A 154 1.48 4.32 -8.43
CA ASN A 154 0.63 4.35 -9.61
C ASN A 154 -0.81 3.87 -9.34
N LEU A 155 -1.11 3.42 -8.11
CA LEU A 155 -2.42 2.91 -7.69
C LEU A 155 -3.00 1.86 -8.66
N PHE A 156 -2.11 1.08 -9.28
CA PHE A 156 -2.42 0.02 -10.23
C PHE A 156 -3.30 0.46 -11.41
N ASP A 157 -2.99 1.64 -11.95
CA ASP A 157 -3.83 2.28 -12.96
C ASP A 157 -3.92 1.56 -14.31
N TYR A 158 -2.86 0.94 -14.80
CA TYR A 158 -2.81 0.38 -16.17
C TYR A 158 -3.28 1.33 -17.28
N SER A 159 -3.15 2.66 -17.09
CA SER A 159 -3.71 3.67 -18.00
C SER A 159 -5.22 3.48 -18.21
N SER A 160 -5.95 3.09 -17.17
CA SER A 160 -7.36 2.72 -17.25
C SER A 160 -8.24 3.67 -16.45
N TRP A 161 -8.26 3.53 -15.12
CA TRP A 161 -9.19 4.27 -14.28
C TRP A 161 -8.81 5.76 -14.17
N SER A 162 -7.51 6.11 -14.25
CA SER A 162 -7.02 7.49 -14.21
C SER A 162 -7.61 8.33 -15.35
N LEU A 163 -7.89 7.72 -16.50
CA LEU A 163 -8.55 8.39 -17.62
C LEU A 163 -9.97 8.87 -17.26
N LEU A 164 -10.66 8.16 -16.36
CA LEU A 164 -11.98 8.57 -15.87
C LEU A 164 -11.90 9.88 -15.07
N SER A 165 -10.77 10.16 -14.42
CA SER A 165 -10.55 11.43 -13.72
C SER A 165 -10.33 12.61 -14.67
N LEU A 166 -9.92 12.34 -15.92
CA LEU A 166 -9.70 13.35 -16.96
C LEU A 166 -10.98 13.71 -17.72
N GLU A 167 -12.04 12.90 -17.62
CA GLU A 167 -13.33 13.23 -18.22
C GLU A 167 -13.96 14.43 -17.50
N LYS A 168 -13.68 15.64 -18.00
CA LYS A 168 -14.18 16.93 -17.46
C LYS A 168 -15.70 17.00 -17.23
N LYS A 169 -16.47 16.11 -17.88
CA LYS A 169 -17.93 16.04 -17.76
C LYS A 169 -18.41 15.16 -16.60
N LYS A 170 -17.52 14.36 -15.99
CA LYS A 170 -17.88 13.43 -14.92
C LYS A 170 -16.91 13.62 -13.75
N LYS A 171 -17.38 14.31 -12.73
CA LYS A 171 -16.67 14.48 -11.45
C LYS A 171 -16.83 13.17 -10.67
N ILE A 172 -16.02 12.17 -11.01
CA ILE A 172 -16.18 10.80 -10.52
C ILE A 172 -15.30 10.55 -9.30
N GLY A 173 -15.89 10.02 -8.23
CA GLY A 173 -15.12 9.37 -7.15
C GLY A 173 -14.76 7.95 -7.57
N ILE A 174 -13.50 7.54 -7.40
CA ILE A 174 -13.05 6.19 -7.76
C ILE A 174 -12.68 5.43 -6.51
N MET A 175 -13.31 4.27 -6.28
CA MET A 175 -13.01 3.37 -5.17
C MET A 175 -12.45 2.04 -5.71
N ALA A 176 -11.25 1.66 -5.26
CA ALA A 176 -10.66 0.36 -5.54
C ALA A 176 -10.28 -0.33 -4.22
N THR A 177 -10.50 -1.64 -4.15
CA THR A 177 -10.51 -2.39 -2.89
C THR A 177 -9.81 -3.73 -3.05
N HIS A 178 -9.07 -4.14 -2.02
CA HIS A 178 -8.47 -5.47 -1.87
C HIS A 178 -8.53 -5.98 -0.44
#